data_AF-A0A6G2DMW7-F1
#
_entry.id   AF-A0A6G2DMW7-F1
#
_cell.length_a   1.000
_cell.length_b   1.000
_cell.length_c   1.000
_cell.angle_alpha   90.00
_cell.angle_beta   90.00
_cell.angle_gamma   90.00
#
_symmetry.space_group_name_H-M   'P 1'
#
loop_
_entity.id
_entity.type
_entity.pdbx_description
1 polymer ?
#
loop_
_entity_poly.entity_id
_entity_poly.type
_entity_poly.pdbx_seq_one_letter_code
_entity_poly.pdbx_strand_id
1 'polypeptide(L)' 'FSGLDKDKCYSVSRFDEFFYGDELMNAGIKVSLSNLALCVPEYLTKLFVIEEVVCK' A
#
# COMPACT_ATOMS: atom_id res chain seq x y z
N PHE A 1 1.68 -6.32 -4.69
CA PHE A 1 0.71 -5.80 -5.67
C PHE A 1 0.98 -6.43 -7.04
N SER A 2 0.14 -6.25 -8.06
CA SER A 2 0.40 -6.78 -9.42
C SER A 2 -0.20 -5.88 -10.49
N GLY A 3 0.37 -5.91 -11.71
CA GLY A 3 -0.15 -5.17 -12.87
C GLY A 3 0.18 -3.67 -12.91
N LEU A 4 1.13 -3.21 -12.09
CA LEU A 4 1.61 -1.83 -12.11
C LEU A 4 2.72 -1.66 -13.15
N ASP A 5 2.81 -0.47 -13.74
CA ASP A 5 3.98 -0.10 -14.53
C ASP A 5 5.18 0.09 -13.59
N LYS A 6 6.28 -0.64 -13.87
CA LYS A 6 7.47 -0.72 -13.01
C LYS A 6 8.18 0.62 -12.83
N ASP A 7 8.16 1.48 -13.85
CA ASP A 7 8.92 2.73 -13.87
C ASP A 7 8.09 3.94 -13.39
N LYS A 8 6.81 3.70 -13.06
CA LYS A 8 5.88 4.72 -12.57
C LYS A 8 5.82 4.78 -11.05
N CYS A 9 5.40 5.94 -10.58
CA CYS A 9 5.35 6.32 -9.18
C CYS A 9 3.89 6.36 -8.72
N TYR A 10 3.62 5.83 -7.52
CA TYR A 10 2.27 5.68 -7.00
C TYR A 10 2.16 6.17 -5.56
N SER A 11 1.05 6.82 -5.24
CA SER A 11 0.62 7.02 -3.86
C SER A 11 -0.31 5.88 -3.43
N VAL A 12 -0.12 5.39 -2.20
CA VAL A 12 -1.00 4.37 -1.61
C VAL A 12 -1.78 5.02 -0.47
N SER A 13 -3.11 4.96 -0.51
CA SER A 13 -3.95 5.55 0.54
C SER A 13 -3.50 5.11 1.93
N ARG A 14 -3.42 6.06 2.89
CA ARG A 14 -2.97 5.87 4.28
C ARG A 14 -1.45 5.76 4.47
N PHE A 15 -0.66 5.97 3.41
CA PHE A 15 0.78 6.17 3.48
C PHE A 15 1.10 7.57 2.96
N ASP A 16 1.99 8.28 3.65
CA ASP A 16 2.46 9.60 3.23
C ASP A 16 3.66 9.50 2.26
N GLU A 17 4.04 8.27 1.90
CA GLU A 17 5.17 7.93 1.05
C GLU A 17 4.71 7.61 -0.39
N PHE A 18 5.64 7.77 -1.34
CA PHE A 18 5.48 7.35 -2.73
C PHE A 18 6.31 6.11 -3.00
N PHE A 19 5.80 5.25 -3.86
CA PHE A 19 6.43 3.97 -4.19
C PHE A 19 6.52 3.80 -5.69
N TYR A 20 7.62 3.23 -6.17
CA TYR A 20 7.69 2.75 -7.54
C TYR A 20 6.85 1.49 -7.73
N GLY A 21 6.38 1.28 -8.96
CA GLY A 21 5.56 0.11 -9.29
C GLY A 21 6.30 -1.21 -9.04
N ASP A 22 7.62 -1.26 -9.29
CA ASP A 22 8.44 -2.43 -9.00
C ASP A 22 8.58 -2.70 -7.49
N GLU A 23 8.72 -1.68 -6.66
CA GLU A 23 8.75 -1.80 -5.20
C GLU A 23 7.43 -2.41 -4.68
N LEU A 24 6.29 -1.90 -5.14
CA LEU A 24 4.97 -2.43 -4.76
C LEU A 24 4.75 -3.87 -5.24
N MET A 25 5.27 -4.23 -6.42
CA MET A 25 5.09 -5.58 -6.96
C MET A 25 6.05 -6.60 -6.34
N ASN A 26 7.31 -6.21 -6.09
CA ASN A 26 8.37 -7.13 -5.67
C ASN A 26 8.59 -7.16 -4.16
N ALA A 27 8.54 -6.00 -3.49
CA ALA A 27 8.73 -5.91 -2.03
C ALA A 27 7.39 -5.83 -1.28
N GLY A 28 6.38 -5.18 -1.86
CA GLY A 28 5.09 -4.95 -1.22
C GLY A 28 5.15 -3.88 -0.14
N ILE A 29 4.11 -3.82 0.71
CA ILE A 29 4.03 -2.85 1.81
C ILE A 29 3.79 -3.55 3.13
N LYS A 30 4.37 -3.00 4.21
CA LYS A 30 4.13 -3.48 5.56
C LYS A 30 2.82 -2.93 6.11
N VAL A 31 1.84 -3.79 6.32
CA VAL A 31 0.54 -3.42 6.91
C VAL A 31 0.58 -3.72 8.42
N SER A 32 0.61 -2.67 9.24
CA SER A 32 0.54 -2.87 10.70
C SER A 32 -0.85 -3.28 11.15
N LEU A 33 -0.94 -4.24 12.08
CA LEU A 33 -2.18 -4.63 12.78
C LEU A 33 -2.30 -3.97 14.17
N SER A 34 -1.38 -3.08 14.53
CA SER A 34 -1.09 -2.62 15.90
C SER A 34 -2.21 -1.87 16.64
N ASN A 35 -3.32 -1.51 15.99
CA ASN A 35 -4.45 -0.84 16.67
C ASN A 35 -5.52 -1.80 17.21
N LEU A 36 -5.32 -3.12 17.10
CA LEU A 36 -6.27 -4.14 17.58
C LEU A 36 -5.84 -4.72 18.92
N ALA A 37 -5.66 -3.87 19.93
CA ALA A 37 -5.20 -4.31 21.26
C ALA A 37 -6.29 -4.97 22.13
N LEU A 38 -7.57 -4.97 21.73
CA LEU A 38 -8.68 -5.42 22.60
C LEU A 38 -9.69 -6.38 21.95
N CYS A 39 -9.73 -6.48 20.62
CA CYS A 39 -10.56 -7.44 19.92
C CYS A 39 -10.07 -7.49 18.46
N VAL A 40 -9.50 -8.61 18.01
CA VAL A 40 -9.20 -8.78 16.58
C VAL A 40 -10.53 -9.14 15.92
N PRO A 41 -11.13 -8.28 15.09
CA PRO A 41 -12.37 -8.63 14.41
C PRO A 41 -12.07 -9.80 13.48
N GLU A 42 -12.84 -10.88 13.56
CA GLU A 42 -12.68 -12.09 12.72
C GLU A 42 -12.73 -11.76 11.21
N TYR A 43 -13.31 -10.62 10.83
CA TYR A 43 -13.48 -10.18 9.44
C TYR A 43 -12.93 -8.76 9.18
N LEU A 44 -11.71 -8.47 9.60
CA LEU A 44 -11.07 -7.18 9.30
C LEU A 44 -10.70 -7.07 7.82
N THR A 45 -11.20 -6.04 7.14
CA THR A 45 -10.80 -5.67 5.78
C THR A 45 -10.01 -4.35 5.79
N LYS A 46 -8.88 -4.32 5.08
CA LYS A 46 -8.13 -3.10 4.78
C LYS A 46 -8.08 -2.89 3.28
N LEU A 47 -8.71 -1.82 2.83
CA LEU A 47 -8.68 -1.40 1.43
C LEU A 47 -7.56 -0.37 1.24
N PHE A 48 -6.81 -0.54 0.15
CA PHE A 48 -5.79 0.39 -0.30
C PHE A 48 -6.17 0.89 -1.71
N VAL A 49 -6.27 2.19 -1.87
CA VAL A 49 -6.42 2.85 -3.19
C VAL A 49 -5.02 3.24 -3.66
N ILE A 50 -4.72 2.95 -4.92
CA ILE A 50 -3.42 3.20 -5.54
C ILE A 50 -3.65 4.15 -6.71
N GLU A 51 -2.95 5.27 -6.72
CA GLU A 51 -3.07 6.31 -7.74
C GLU A 51 -1.69 6.61 -8.31
N GLU A 52 -1.59 6.70 -9.64
CA GLU A 52 -0.38 7.15 -10.33
C GLU A 52 -0.14 8.63 -10.04
N VAL A 53 1.09 8.99 -9.71
CA VAL A 53 1.50 10.37 -9.44
C VAL A 53 2.79 10.71 -10.17
N VAL A 54 3.04 12.00 -10.35
CA VAL A 54 4.32 12.48 -10.89
C VAL A 54 5.31 12.56 -9.73
N CYS A 55 6.26 11.60 -9.68
CA CYS A 55 7.42 11.69 -8.79
C CYS A 55 8.19 12.99 -9.12
N LYS A 56 8.42 13.84 -8.12
CA LYS A 56 9.24 15.06 -8.26
C LYS A 56 10.72 14.75 -8.06
#